data_AF-A0A8H4AKQ0-F1
#
_entry.id   AF-A0A8H4AKQ0-F1
#
_cell.length_a   1.000
_cell.length_b   1.000
_cell.length_c   1.000
_cell.angle_alpha   90.00
_cell.angle_beta   90.00
_cell.angle_gamma   90.00
#
_symmetry.space_group_name_H-M   'P 1'
#
loop_
_entity.id
_entity.type
_entity.pdbx_description
1 polymer ?
#
loop_
_entity_poly.entity_id
_entity_poly.type
_entity_poly.pdbx_seq_one_letter_code
_entity_poly.pdbx_strand_id
1 'polypeptide(L)'
;MVSKSNISELSSAFRPNAPDDKTFQVVFRANNYYTKKDYESAIEEYSKALSILQSNPETKKASDFSALVFSNRSASFFQRKKWKDAVKDAEQVIRIRPEWAKGYFRKAEALMQLEKYEEALDCYRVAQQKNPRNTQIPLQIEKALILKDNKSMGLTIFSLVPGRDICISKNSITNKIQSKIFDFAVKMKNLIYIIVDNETKECIVVDACWDVDGIIKFVKDRHLKLVGAIVTHHHFDHVGGKPPPPFNQLPIKVSGLCDLLKRFPKLKAYIHPLDIPYILKSNPELSDLFTPIPLSKLPIKNRQSHFCNTNIISLIINFTLNSSSALSNTNASRIIPTPHNFTLSLGNFTHLKFLHTPGHTEGSQSILVNETRLFTGDTLMCGCIGRLDLPGGNLKQMKKTLRKRLGELDDKIVVYPGHDYGGDWTTIGIEKKKGVIGKIKRKS
;
A
#
# COMPACT_ATOMS: atom_id res chain seq x y z
N MET A 1 31.19 -42.57 5.24
CA MET A 1 31.33 -41.99 6.59
C MET A 1 31.85 -40.58 6.44
N VAL A 2 30.96 -39.59 6.44
CA VAL A 2 31.32 -38.16 6.47
C VAL A 2 31.24 -37.73 7.93
N SER A 3 32.34 -37.15 8.42
CA SER A 3 32.66 -36.98 9.82
C SER A 3 31.70 -36.06 10.58
N LYS A 4 31.47 -36.39 11.85
CA LYS A 4 30.69 -35.63 12.86
C LYS A 4 31.32 -34.29 13.26
N SER A 5 32.29 -33.77 12.51
CA SER A 5 33.05 -32.57 12.84
C SER A 5 32.64 -31.44 11.89
N ASN A 6 31.76 -30.55 12.38
CA ASN A 6 31.60 -29.13 11.96
C ASN A 6 30.28 -28.49 12.45
N ILE A 7 29.56 -29.13 13.39
CA ILE A 7 28.41 -28.50 14.09
C ILE A 7 28.89 -27.67 15.30
N SER A 8 30.14 -27.85 15.75
CA SER A 8 30.66 -27.22 16.98
C SER A 8 31.08 -25.75 16.85
N GLU A 9 31.34 -25.23 15.65
CA GLU A 9 31.99 -23.92 15.46
C GLU A 9 31.06 -22.80 14.94
N LEU A 10 29.81 -23.10 14.59
CA LEU A 10 28.81 -22.08 14.24
C LEU A 10 28.22 -21.44 15.52
N SER A 11 28.94 -20.43 16.01
CA SER A 11 28.63 -19.49 17.11
C SER A 11 28.12 -20.12 18.42
N SER A 12 29.04 -20.39 19.34
CA SER A 12 28.74 -20.62 20.77
C SER A 12 27.96 -19.47 21.43
N ALA A 13 27.91 -18.29 20.81
CA ALA A 13 27.19 -17.10 21.27
C ALA A 13 25.65 -17.17 21.10
N PHE A 14 25.11 -18.11 20.32
CA PHE A 14 23.67 -18.21 20.07
C PHE A 14 23.17 -19.67 20.05
N ARG A 15 23.56 -20.47 21.05
CA ARG A 15 22.84 -21.73 21.31
C ARG A 15 21.51 -21.42 22.01
N PRO A 16 20.34 -21.53 21.35
CA PRO A 16 19.07 -21.61 22.07
C PRO A 16 19.19 -22.61 23.22
N ASN A 17 18.75 -22.23 24.43
CA ASN A 17 18.91 -23.02 25.65
C ASN A 17 17.98 -24.26 25.65
N ALA A 18 18.22 -25.18 24.71
CA ALA A 18 17.47 -26.40 24.52
C ALA A 18 17.67 -27.35 25.71
N PRO A 19 16.67 -28.19 26.03
CA PRO A 19 16.81 -29.18 27.09
C PRO A 19 17.82 -30.27 26.76
N ASP A 20 17.99 -30.61 25.48
CA ASP A 20 18.87 -31.66 24.98
C ASP A 20 19.38 -31.38 23.55
N ASP A 21 20.46 -32.06 23.15
CA ASP A 21 21.12 -31.89 21.85
C ASP A 21 20.24 -32.31 20.67
N LYS A 22 19.39 -33.33 20.85
CA LYS A 22 18.51 -33.83 19.79
C LYS A 22 17.48 -32.77 19.42
N THR A 23 16.82 -32.19 20.41
CA THR A 23 15.88 -31.07 20.24
C THR A 23 16.58 -29.86 19.63
N PHE A 24 17.78 -29.52 20.11
CA PHE A 24 18.59 -28.42 19.56
C PHE A 24 18.84 -28.58 18.05
N GLN A 25 19.31 -29.76 17.61
CA GLN A 25 19.63 -30.00 16.20
C GLN A 25 18.40 -29.85 15.30
N VAL A 26 17.24 -30.36 15.73
CA VAL A 26 15.99 -30.24 14.97
C VAL A 26 15.55 -28.78 14.86
N VAL A 27 15.57 -28.01 15.95
CA VAL A 27 15.23 -26.58 15.93
C VAL A 27 16.22 -25.76 15.10
N PHE A 28 17.51 -26.10 15.14
CA PHE A 28 18.53 -25.47 14.30
C PHE A 28 18.24 -25.68 12.81
N ARG A 29 17.90 -26.91 12.40
CA ARG A 29 17.46 -27.20 11.02
C ARG A 29 16.21 -26.42 10.65
N ALA A 30 15.21 -26.36 11.53
CA ALA A 30 14.00 -25.58 11.31
C ALA A 30 14.29 -24.09 11.08
N ASN A 31 15.18 -23.49 11.90
CA ASN A 31 15.61 -22.11 11.75
C ASN A 31 16.36 -21.87 10.42
N ASN A 32 17.14 -22.85 9.95
CA ASN A 32 17.82 -22.78 8.65
C ASN A 32 16.81 -22.79 7.49
N TYR A 33 15.78 -23.65 7.55
CA TYR A 33 14.69 -23.63 6.57
C TYR A 33 13.93 -22.31 6.59
N TYR A 34 13.64 -21.79 7.79
CA TYR A 34 12.99 -20.47 7.95
C TYR A 34 13.81 -19.35 7.31
N THR A 35 15.13 -19.32 7.55
CA THR A 35 16.05 -18.33 6.95
C THR A 35 16.07 -18.41 5.43
N LYS A 36 15.96 -19.62 4.87
CA LYS A 36 15.83 -19.86 3.43
C LYS A 36 14.42 -19.59 2.87
N LYS A 37 13.48 -19.14 3.70
CA LYS A 37 12.05 -18.93 3.38
C LYS A 37 11.31 -20.21 2.96
N ASP A 38 11.87 -21.37 3.27
CA ASP A 38 11.21 -22.66 3.12
C ASP A 38 10.39 -22.95 4.38
N TYR A 39 9.24 -22.28 4.46
CA TYR A 39 8.42 -22.32 5.66
C TYR A 39 7.71 -23.66 5.87
N GLU A 40 7.49 -24.46 4.81
CA GLU A 40 6.85 -25.78 4.96
C GLU A 40 7.81 -26.75 5.67
N SER A 41 9.06 -26.87 5.18
CA SER A 41 10.10 -27.66 5.84
C SER A 41 10.40 -27.16 7.26
N ALA A 42 10.36 -25.84 7.48
CA ALA A 42 10.51 -25.27 8.82
C ALA A 42 9.37 -25.72 9.76
N ILE A 43 8.12 -25.72 9.30
CA ILE A 43 6.96 -26.19 10.09
C ILE A 43 7.10 -27.66 10.45
N GLU A 44 7.52 -28.50 9.51
CA GLU A 44 7.74 -29.93 9.76
C GLU A 44 8.81 -30.16 10.83
N GLU A 45 9.95 -29.50 10.72
CA GLU A 45 11.04 -29.62 11.69
C GLU A 45 10.65 -29.05 13.07
N TYR A 46 9.97 -27.92 13.16
CA TYR A 46 9.46 -27.44 14.45
C TYR A 46 8.43 -28.42 15.07
N SER A 47 7.61 -29.08 14.24
CA SER A 47 6.65 -30.08 14.72
C SER A 47 7.33 -31.33 15.25
N LYS A 48 8.41 -31.78 14.59
CA LYS A 48 9.28 -32.85 15.10
C LYS A 48 9.90 -32.46 16.44
N ALA A 49 10.39 -31.22 16.58
CA ALA A 49 10.97 -30.74 17.84
C ALA A 49 9.94 -30.75 18.98
N LEU A 50 8.71 -30.31 18.73
CA LEU A 50 7.63 -30.35 19.72
C LEU A 50 7.24 -31.79 20.11
N SER A 51 7.27 -32.72 19.16
CA SER A 51 7.00 -34.15 19.45
C SER A 51 8.07 -34.75 20.37
N ILE A 52 9.35 -34.39 20.16
CA ILE A 52 10.44 -34.81 21.05
C ILE A 52 10.26 -34.22 22.45
N LEU A 53 9.95 -32.93 22.53
CA LEU A 53 9.73 -32.22 23.80
C LEU A 53 8.57 -32.81 24.60
N GLN A 54 7.49 -33.23 23.93
CA GLN A 54 6.34 -33.87 24.57
C GLN A 54 6.67 -35.28 25.11
N SER A 55 7.61 -36.00 24.49
CA SER A 55 8.04 -37.32 24.96
C SER A 55 9.03 -37.29 26.12
N ASN A 56 9.59 -36.12 26.43
CA ASN A 56 10.53 -35.95 27.53
C ASN A 56 9.79 -35.65 28.86
N PRO A 57 10.39 -35.95 30.02
CA PRO A 57 9.84 -35.54 31.31
C PRO A 57 9.58 -34.02 31.35
N GLU A 58 8.40 -33.61 31.85
CA GLU A 58 8.04 -32.19 31.95
C GLU A 58 8.98 -31.45 32.92
N THR A 59 10.02 -30.84 32.36
CA THR A 59 10.88 -29.89 33.09
C THR A 59 10.49 -28.47 32.72
N LYS A 60 10.65 -27.53 33.66
CA LYS A 60 10.45 -26.10 33.37
C LYS A 60 11.25 -25.64 32.15
N LYS A 61 12.50 -26.12 32.02
CA LYS A 61 13.37 -25.84 30.88
C LYS A 61 12.77 -26.34 29.55
N ALA A 62 12.27 -27.58 29.50
CA ALA A 62 11.63 -28.13 28.31
C ALA A 62 10.31 -27.41 27.97
N SER A 63 9.55 -27.01 28.98
CA SER A 63 8.32 -26.23 28.82
C SER A 63 8.61 -24.84 28.23
N ASP A 64 9.52 -24.08 28.86
CA ASP A 64 9.94 -22.76 28.37
C ASP A 64 10.51 -22.81 26.94
N PHE A 65 11.23 -23.89 26.61
CA PHE A 65 11.75 -24.12 25.28
C PHE A 65 10.65 -24.46 24.26
N SER A 66 9.63 -25.22 24.66
CA SER A 66 8.45 -25.50 23.82
C SER A 66 7.74 -24.21 23.42
N ALA A 67 7.60 -23.24 24.33
CA ALA A 67 7.04 -21.93 24.02
C ALA A 67 7.84 -21.18 22.93
N LEU A 68 9.18 -21.27 22.94
CA LEU A 68 10.03 -20.71 21.88
C LEU A 68 9.74 -21.38 20.53
N VAL A 69 9.64 -22.71 20.52
CA VAL A 69 9.38 -23.49 19.30
C VAL A 69 7.98 -23.18 18.74
N PHE A 70 6.94 -23.13 19.58
CA PHE A 70 5.60 -22.68 19.18
C PHE A 70 5.60 -21.27 18.61
N SER A 71 6.31 -20.32 19.23
CA SER A 71 6.42 -18.94 18.71
C SER A 71 7.06 -18.89 17.31
N ASN A 72 8.06 -19.75 17.05
CA ASN A 72 8.72 -19.81 15.75
C ASN A 72 7.86 -20.52 14.70
N ARG A 73 7.19 -21.62 15.06
CA ARG A 73 6.27 -22.32 14.16
C ARG A 73 5.02 -21.48 13.84
N SER A 74 4.50 -20.72 14.81
CA SER A 74 3.48 -19.70 14.60
C SER A 74 3.91 -18.68 13.52
N ALA A 75 5.18 -18.23 13.57
CA ALA A 75 5.73 -17.34 12.55
C ALA A 75 5.78 -17.99 11.17
N SER A 76 6.16 -19.28 11.08
CA SER A 76 6.15 -20.02 9.81
C SER A 76 4.73 -20.21 9.26
N PHE A 77 3.75 -20.57 10.12
CA PHE A 77 2.34 -20.67 9.73
C PHE A 77 1.82 -19.33 9.22
N PHE A 78 2.19 -18.22 9.88
CA PHE A 78 1.89 -16.87 9.42
C PHE A 78 2.44 -16.64 8.00
N GLN A 79 3.71 -16.92 7.74
CA GLN A 79 4.27 -16.75 6.38
C GLN A 79 3.58 -17.62 5.31
N ARG A 80 3.01 -18.76 5.71
CA ARG A 80 2.21 -19.65 4.84
C ARG A 80 0.74 -19.27 4.74
N LYS A 81 0.33 -18.15 5.31
CA LYS A 81 -1.07 -17.69 5.39
C LYS A 81 -2.00 -18.68 6.11
N LYS A 82 -1.43 -19.60 6.91
CA LYS A 82 -2.16 -20.54 7.78
C LYS A 82 -2.47 -19.84 9.10
N TRP A 83 -3.24 -18.74 9.04
CA TRP A 83 -3.43 -17.81 10.16
C TRP A 83 -4.08 -18.46 11.39
N LYS A 84 -5.03 -19.37 11.18
CA LYS A 84 -5.70 -20.10 12.28
C LYS A 84 -4.71 -20.96 13.06
N ASP A 85 -3.79 -21.63 12.39
CA ASP A 85 -2.76 -22.45 13.06
C ASP A 85 -1.69 -21.58 13.72
N ALA A 86 -1.37 -20.42 13.13
CA ALA A 86 -0.52 -19.42 13.78
C ALA A 86 -1.14 -18.90 15.11
N VAL A 87 -2.45 -18.68 15.16
CA VAL A 87 -3.18 -18.35 16.40
C VAL A 87 -3.08 -19.47 17.42
N LYS A 88 -3.37 -20.72 17.02
CA LYS A 88 -3.28 -21.89 17.93
C LYS A 88 -1.90 -22.00 18.57
N ASP A 89 -0.84 -21.91 17.77
CA ASP A 89 0.53 -21.96 18.29
C ASP A 89 0.83 -20.78 19.21
N ALA A 90 0.37 -19.56 18.88
CA ALA A 90 0.56 -18.40 19.74
C ALA A 90 -0.17 -18.53 21.09
N GLU A 91 -1.33 -19.19 21.13
CA GLU A 91 -2.03 -19.53 22.37
C GLU A 91 -1.24 -20.51 23.23
N GLN A 92 -0.54 -21.47 22.61
CA GLN A 92 0.39 -22.35 23.33
C GLN A 92 1.53 -21.54 23.97
N VAL A 93 2.08 -20.55 23.27
CA VAL A 93 3.10 -19.65 23.83
C VAL A 93 2.57 -18.92 25.06
N ILE A 94 1.37 -18.34 24.98
CA ILE A 94 0.75 -17.59 26.08
C ILE A 94 0.46 -18.51 27.27
N ARG A 95 -0.03 -19.72 27.03
CA ARG A 95 -0.31 -20.70 28.08
C ARG A 95 0.95 -21.10 28.86
N ILE A 96 2.07 -21.29 28.16
CA ILE A 96 3.31 -21.73 28.78
C ILE A 96 4.08 -20.55 29.40
N ARG A 97 4.13 -19.40 28.71
CA ARG A 97 4.86 -18.20 29.14
C ARG A 97 3.95 -16.96 29.09
N PRO A 98 3.02 -16.81 30.06
CA PRO A 98 2.03 -15.72 30.06
C PRO A 98 2.66 -14.33 30.24
N GLU A 99 3.89 -14.25 30.74
CA GLU A 99 4.65 -12.99 30.87
C GLU A 99 5.42 -12.61 29.59
N TRP A 100 5.49 -13.50 28.60
CA TRP A 100 6.26 -13.24 27.39
C TRP A 100 5.41 -12.54 26.33
N ALA A 101 5.63 -11.22 26.18
CA ALA A 101 4.94 -10.37 25.21
C ALA A 101 4.86 -10.93 23.78
N LYS A 102 5.85 -11.74 23.37
CA LYS A 102 5.92 -12.29 22.01
C LYS A 102 4.73 -13.19 21.66
N GLY A 103 4.19 -13.96 22.62
CA GLY A 103 3.03 -14.83 22.38
C GLY A 103 1.79 -14.02 21.97
N TYR A 104 1.45 -12.99 22.76
CA TYR A 104 0.36 -12.07 22.45
C TYR A 104 0.58 -11.34 21.12
N PHE A 105 1.79 -10.87 20.86
CA PHE A 105 2.11 -10.22 19.58
C PHE A 105 1.89 -11.17 18.39
N ARG A 106 2.35 -12.42 18.46
CA ARG A 106 2.12 -13.43 17.40
C ARG A 106 0.63 -13.70 17.17
N LYS A 107 -0.14 -13.81 18.27
CA LYS A 107 -1.60 -14.00 18.21
C LYS A 107 -2.27 -12.80 17.55
N ALA A 108 -1.91 -11.59 17.96
CA ALA A 108 -2.44 -10.35 17.40
C ALA A 108 -2.20 -10.23 15.89
N GLU A 109 -0.96 -10.46 15.43
CA GLU A 109 -0.63 -10.42 13.99
C GLU A 109 -1.49 -11.40 13.18
N ALA A 110 -1.67 -12.63 13.66
CA ALA A 110 -2.49 -13.61 12.96
C ALA A 110 -3.99 -13.25 12.98
N LEU A 111 -4.49 -12.69 14.08
CA LEU A 111 -5.87 -12.20 14.20
C LEU A 111 -6.14 -11.01 13.27
N MET A 112 -5.16 -10.12 13.05
CA MET A 112 -5.25 -9.04 12.08
C MET A 112 -5.53 -9.56 10.66
N GLN A 113 -4.87 -10.64 10.27
CA GLN A 113 -5.08 -11.28 8.94
C GLN A 113 -6.42 -12.00 8.84
N LEU A 114 -7.02 -12.38 9.98
CA LEU A 114 -8.38 -12.92 10.08
C LEU A 114 -9.44 -11.82 10.24
N GLU A 115 -9.06 -10.55 10.17
CA GLU A 115 -9.91 -9.38 10.39
C GLU A 115 -10.65 -9.37 11.74
N LYS A 116 -10.09 -10.04 12.74
CA LYS A 116 -10.57 -10.07 14.13
C LYS A 116 -9.91 -8.92 14.91
N TYR A 117 -10.20 -7.69 14.50
CA TYR A 117 -9.47 -6.51 14.98
C TYR A 117 -9.61 -6.24 16.48
N GLU A 118 -10.77 -6.51 17.08
CA GLU A 118 -10.95 -6.30 18.53
C GLU A 118 -10.08 -7.27 19.34
N GLU A 119 -10.14 -8.57 19.01
CA GLU A 119 -9.31 -9.60 19.63
C GLU A 119 -7.81 -9.31 19.42
N ALA A 120 -7.43 -8.78 18.25
CA ALA A 120 -6.05 -8.39 17.96
C ALA A 120 -5.61 -7.19 18.82
N LEU A 121 -6.46 -6.17 18.97
CA LEU A 121 -6.20 -5.00 19.80
C LEU A 121 -5.97 -5.37 21.27
N ASP A 122 -6.78 -6.27 21.81
CA ASP A 122 -6.61 -6.77 23.18
C ASP A 122 -5.27 -7.47 23.35
N CYS A 123 -4.90 -8.33 22.40
CA CYS A 123 -3.59 -8.99 22.40
C CYS A 123 -2.43 -7.98 22.29
N TYR A 124 -2.52 -6.96 21.42
CA TYR A 124 -1.48 -5.94 21.33
C TYR A 124 -1.36 -5.10 22.61
N ARG A 125 -2.47 -4.73 23.25
CA ARG A 125 -2.46 -3.99 24.52
C ARG A 125 -1.75 -4.79 25.61
N VAL A 126 -2.05 -6.09 25.73
CA VAL A 126 -1.32 -6.97 26.66
C VAL A 126 0.16 -7.08 26.28
N ALA A 127 0.48 -7.26 24.99
CA ALA A 127 1.86 -7.29 24.52
C ALA A 127 2.64 -6.00 24.86
N GLN A 128 1.98 -4.83 24.75
CA GLN A 128 2.55 -3.53 25.09
C GLN A 128 2.81 -3.41 26.60
N GLN A 129 1.86 -3.82 27.44
CA GLN A 129 2.03 -3.84 28.90
C GLN A 129 3.21 -4.72 29.31
N LYS A 130 3.36 -5.89 28.68
CA LYS A 130 4.47 -6.83 28.95
C LYS A 130 5.81 -6.39 28.35
N ASN A 131 5.81 -5.50 27.36
CA ASN A 131 7.03 -4.94 26.78
C ASN A 131 6.88 -3.44 26.41
N PRO A 132 6.87 -2.53 27.40
CA PRO A 132 6.54 -1.11 27.19
C PRO A 132 7.56 -0.35 26.34
N ARG A 133 8.79 -0.85 26.24
CA ARG A 133 9.88 -0.21 25.46
C ARG A 133 9.80 -0.53 23.96
N ASN A 134 8.92 -1.44 23.55
CA ASN A 134 8.78 -1.81 22.14
C ASN A 134 8.01 -0.72 21.37
N THR A 135 8.71 -0.06 20.44
CA THR A 135 8.15 1.03 19.62
C THR A 135 7.26 0.55 18.46
N GLN A 136 7.31 -0.74 18.12
CA GLN A 136 6.52 -1.31 17.03
C GLN A 136 5.07 -1.62 17.45
N ILE A 137 4.85 -2.05 18.70
CA ILE A 137 3.50 -2.42 19.19
C ILE A 137 2.51 -1.25 19.08
N PRO A 138 2.82 0.00 19.52
CA PRO A 138 1.92 1.13 19.33
C PRO A 138 1.48 1.33 17.86
N LEU A 139 2.42 1.20 16.91
CA LEU A 139 2.11 1.35 15.48
C LEU A 139 1.15 0.26 14.98
N GLN A 140 1.27 -0.97 15.49
CA GLN A 140 0.33 -2.05 15.16
C GLN A 140 -1.06 -1.81 15.77
N ILE A 141 -1.13 -1.26 16.99
CA ILE A 141 -2.40 -0.84 17.60
C ILE A 141 -3.08 0.23 16.74
N GLU A 142 -2.35 1.27 16.32
CA GLU A 142 -2.88 2.31 15.45
C GLU A 142 -3.36 1.73 14.11
N LYS A 143 -2.58 0.85 13.48
CA LYS A 143 -2.97 0.16 12.24
C LYS A 143 -4.24 -0.68 12.43
N ALA A 144 -4.37 -1.39 13.55
CA ALA A 144 -5.56 -2.18 13.88
C ALA A 144 -6.81 -1.30 14.08
N LEU A 145 -6.67 -0.14 14.73
CA LEU A 145 -7.76 0.83 14.88
C LEU A 145 -8.21 1.38 13.51
N ILE A 146 -7.27 1.72 12.63
CA ILE A 146 -7.57 2.21 11.27
C ILE A 146 -8.33 1.17 10.46
N LEU A 147 -7.90 -0.11 10.52
CA LEU A 147 -8.54 -1.19 9.78
C LEU A 147 -9.91 -1.57 10.36
N LYS A 148 -10.06 -1.52 11.69
CA LYS A 148 -11.37 -1.66 12.35
C LYS A 148 -12.34 -0.57 11.91
N ASP A 149 -11.88 0.68 11.91
CA ASP A 149 -12.67 1.84 11.47
C ASP A 149 -13.04 1.74 9.98
N ASN A 150 -12.10 1.35 9.12
CA ASN A 150 -12.37 1.04 7.71
C ASN A 150 -13.49 0.01 7.54
N LYS A 151 -13.39 -1.12 8.25
CA LYS A 151 -14.39 -2.19 8.22
C LYS A 151 -15.77 -1.70 8.66
N SER A 152 -15.83 -0.85 9.69
CA SER A 152 -17.09 -0.25 10.16
C SER A 152 -17.75 0.67 9.15
N MET A 153 -16.96 1.30 8.25
CA MET A 153 -17.45 2.13 7.14
C MET A 153 -17.82 1.33 5.88
N GLY A 154 -17.74 -0.01 5.91
CA GLY A 154 -17.89 -0.81 4.70
C GLY A 154 -16.77 -0.57 3.68
N LEU A 155 -15.60 -0.13 4.13
CA LEU A 155 -14.46 0.25 3.29
C LEU A 155 -13.32 -0.76 3.46
N THR A 156 -12.74 -1.21 2.35
CA THR A 156 -11.45 -1.91 2.38
C THR A 156 -10.46 -1.15 1.50
N ILE A 157 -9.24 -0.94 2.02
CA ILE A 157 -8.14 -0.33 1.28
C ILE A 157 -7.00 -1.33 1.22
N PHE A 158 -6.63 -1.75 0.02
CA PHE A 158 -5.41 -2.51 -0.22
C PHE A 158 -4.31 -1.56 -0.68
N SER A 159 -3.08 -1.80 -0.20
CA SER A 159 -1.87 -1.16 -0.71
C SER A 159 -1.00 -2.23 -1.36
N LEU A 160 -0.81 -2.13 -2.67
CA LEU A 160 0.03 -3.00 -3.46
C LEU A 160 1.42 -2.40 -3.56
N VAL A 161 2.41 -3.19 -3.20
CA VAL A 161 3.83 -2.79 -3.23
C VAL A 161 4.56 -3.61 -4.30
N PRO A 162 5.23 -2.96 -5.28
CA PRO A 162 6.12 -3.64 -6.21
C PRO A 162 7.18 -4.50 -5.50
N GLY A 163 7.36 -5.74 -5.96
CA GLY A 163 8.24 -6.75 -5.37
C GLY A 163 7.63 -7.54 -4.22
N ARG A 164 6.46 -7.14 -3.71
CA ARG A 164 5.72 -7.86 -2.67
C ARG A 164 4.39 -8.41 -3.17
N ASP A 165 3.59 -7.55 -3.78
CA ASP A 165 2.22 -7.87 -4.21
C ASP A 165 2.09 -7.94 -5.73
N ILE A 166 2.82 -7.06 -6.42
CA ILE A 166 2.92 -6.96 -7.89
C ILE A 166 4.39 -6.88 -8.28
N CYS A 167 4.70 -6.92 -9.58
CA CYS A 167 6.07 -6.93 -10.09
C CYS A 167 6.89 -8.14 -9.59
N ILE A 168 6.25 -9.31 -9.45
CA ILE A 168 6.88 -10.52 -8.89
C ILE A 168 7.39 -11.41 -10.04
N SER A 169 8.71 -11.59 -10.10
CA SER A 169 9.42 -12.29 -11.19
C SER A 169 8.96 -13.73 -11.47
N LYS A 170 8.38 -14.43 -10.49
CA LYS A 170 7.87 -15.80 -10.67
C LYS A 170 6.64 -15.89 -11.59
N ASN A 171 5.89 -14.81 -11.77
CA ASN A 171 4.71 -14.77 -12.63
C ASN A 171 4.99 -14.17 -14.02
N SER A 172 6.21 -13.69 -14.29
CA SER A 172 6.55 -12.96 -15.52
C SER A 172 7.93 -13.37 -16.06
N ILE A 173 8.08 -14.64 -16.46
CA ILE A 173 9.25 -15.14 -17.20
C ILE A 173 9.13 -14.74 -18.68
N THR A 174 9.01 -13.45 -18.98
CA THR A 174 8.67 -13.04 -20.36
C THR A 174 9.65 -12.07 -21.03
N ASN A 175 10.44 -11.26 -20.31
CA ASN A 175 11.50 -10.47 -20.96
C ASN A 175 12.53 -9.91 -19.94
N LYS A 176 13.83 -9.95 -20.28
CA LYS A 176 14.92 -9.31 -19.49
C LYS A 176 14.68 -7.82 -19.22
N ILE A 177 14.04 -7.11 -20.17
CA ILE A 177 13.69 -5.68 -20.01
C ILE A 177 12.65 -5.51 -18.90
N GLN A 178 11.60 -6.33 -18.89
CA GLN A 178 10.55 -6.28 -17.88
C GLN A 178 11.09 -6.56 -16.48
N SER A 179 12.00 -7.54 -16.34
CA SER A 179 12.68 -7.80 -15.08
C SER A 179 13.41 -6.56 -14.56
N LYS A 180 14.14 -5.84 -15.43
CA LYS A 180 14.80 -4.60 -15.02
C LYS A 180 13.81 -3.52 -14.61
N ILE A 181 12.69 -3.36 -15.34
CA ILE A 181 11.62 -2.41 -14.96
C ILE A 181 11.08 -2.75 -13.56
N PHE A 182 10.87 -4.03 -13.26
CA PHE A 182 10.41 -4.47 -11.94
C PHE A 182 11.45 -4.21 -10.86
N ASP A 183 12.74 -4.45 -11.13
CA ASP A 183 13.83 -4.11 -10.21
C ASP A 183 13.85 -2.59 -9.90
N PHE A 184 13.55 -1.75 -10.89
CA PHE A 184 13.37 -0.32 -10.68
C PHE A 184 12.13 0.00 -9.85
N ALA A 185 10.98 -0.62 -10.16
CA ALA A 185 9.73 -0.44 -9.42
C ALA A 185 9.89 -0.72 -7.92
N VAL A 186 10.62 -1.79 -7.58
CA VAL A 186 10.93 -2.16 -6.18
C VAL A 186 11.71 -1.04 -5.47
N LYS A 187 12.65 -0.41 -6.18
CA LYS A 187 13.47 0.69 -5.62
C LYS A 187 12.69 2.00 -5.46
N MET A 188 11.68 2.22 -6.30
CA MET A 188 10.82 3.41 -6.24
C MET A 188 9.85 3.39 -5.06
N LYS A 189 9.58 2.22 -4.46
CA LYS A 189 8.71 2.09 -3.28
C LYS A 189 7.32 2.73 -3.45
N ASN A 190 6.77 2.72 -4.67
CA ASN A 190 5.42 3.22 -4.91
C ASN A 190 4.39 2.40 -4.11
N LEU A 191 3.30 3.06 -3.73
CA LEU A 191 2.13 2.48 -3.09
C LEU A 191 0.95 2.66 -4.04
N ILE A 192 0.51 1.57 -4.65
CA ILE A 192 -0.68 1.55 -5.51
C ILE A 192 -1.86 1.13 -4.65
N TYR A 193 -2.96 1.88 -4.67
CA TYR A 193 -4.09 1.58 -3.80
C TYR A 193 -5.27 0.99 -4.56
N ILE A 194 -5.96 0.04 -3.93
CA ILE A 194 -7.30 -0.40 -4.37
C ILE A 194 -8.27 -0.05 -3.25
N ILE A 195 -9.18 0.87 -3.53
CA ILE A 195 -10.26 1.30 -2.66
C ILE A 195 -11.48 0.46 -3.01
N VAL A 196 -12.08 -0.21 -2.03
CA VAL A 196 -13.18 -1.16 -2.22
C VAL A 196 -14.36 -0.77 -1.36
N ASP A 197 -15.52 -0.68 -1.98
CA ASP A 197 -16.81 -0.70 -1.29
C ASP A 197 -17.17 -2.16 -0.98
N ASN A 198 -17.23 -2.51 0.31
CA ASN A 198 -17.35 -3.89 0.75
C ASN A 198 -18.72 -4.51 0.46
N GLU A 199 -19.77 -3.70 0.33
CA GLU A 199 -21.12 -4.18 0.03
C GLU A 199 -21.21 -4.57 -1.45
N THR A 200 -20.90 -3.64 -2.35
CA THR A 200 -21.06 -3.85 -3.80
C THR A 200 -19.89 -4.61 -4.44
N LYS A 201 -18.76 -4.73 -3.73
CA LYS A 201 -17.47 -5.21 -4.24
C LYS A 201 -16.91 -4.36 -5.38
N GLU A 202 -17.48 -3.19 -5.64
CA GLU A 202 -16.91 -2.23 -6.58
C GLU A 202 -15.60 -1.67 -6.03
N CYS A 203 -14.62 -1.53 -6.91
CA CYS A 203 -13.32 -1.00 -6.54
C CYS A 203 -12.76 -0.02 -7.57
N ILE A 204 -11.92 0.89 -7.08
CA ILE A 204 -11.14 1.83 -7.87
C ILE A 204 -9.67 1.68 -7.51
N VAL A 205 -8.81 1.69 -8.54
CA VAL A 205 -7.36 1.73 -8.36
C VAL A 205 -6.86 3.17 -8.37
N VAL A 206 -5.96 3.52 -7.44
CA VAL A 206 -5.26 4.80 -7.41
C VAL A 206 -3.83 4.56 -7.88
N ASP A 207 -3.39 5.33 -8.87
CA ASP A 207 -2.05 5.30 -9.46
C ASP A 207 -1.65 3.92 -10.01
N ALA A 208 -2.46 3.41 -10.95
CA ALA A 208 -2.19 2.14 -11.62
C ALA A 208 -0.94 2.23 -12.50
N CYS A 209 0.17 1.65 -12.02
CA CYS A 209 1.48 1.67 -12.67
C CYS A 209 2.26 0.36 -12.45
N TRP A 210 3.39 0.24 -13.14
CA TRP A 210 4.38 -0.85 -13.11
C TRP A 210 3.92 -2.20 -13.66
N ASP A 211 2.86 -2.79 -13.11
CA ASP A 211 2.42 -4.16 -13.38
C ASP A 211 0.88 -4.26 -13.39
N VAL A 212 0.28 -3.78 -14.47
CA VAL A 212 -1.18 -3.80 -14.65
C VAL A 212 -1.74 -5.21 -14.62
N ASP A 213 -1.01 -6.21 -15.14
CA ASP A 213 -1.44 -7.61 -15.10
C ASP A 213 -1.49 -8.13 -13.65
N GLY A 214 -0.49 -7.79 -12.84
CA GLY A 214 -0.48 -8.07 -11.40
C GLY A 214 -1.65 -7.40 -10.66
N ILE A 215 -1.96 -6.13 -10.97
CA ILE A 215 -3.11 -5.40 -10.41
C ILE A 215 -4.42 -6.11 -10.79
N ILE A 216 -4.60 -6.46 -12.07
CA ILE A 216 -5.79 -7.14 -12.57
C ILE A 216 -5.95 -8.51 -11.91
N LYS A 217 -4.86 -9.26 -11.80
CA LYS A 217 -4.85 -10.55 -11.11
C LYS A 217 -5.27 -10.40 -9.65
N PHE A 218 -4.74 -9.40 -8.95
CA PHE A 218 -5.10 -9.13 -7.55
C PHE A 218 -6.61 -8.86 -7.37
N VAL A 219 -7.19 -8.05 -8.27
CA VAL A 219 -8.62 -7.74 -8.29
C VAL A 219 -9.45 -9.01 -8.57
N LYS A 220 -9.06 -9.80 -9.58
CA LYS A 220 -9.76 -11.04 -9.98
C LYS A 220 -9.73 -12.11 -8.90
N ASP A 221 -8.57 -12.38 -8.31
CA ASP A 221 -8.38 -13.39 -7.26
C ASP A 221 -9.21 -13.09 -6.00
N ARG A 222 -9.73 -11.86 -5.86
CA ARG A 222 -10.59 -11.42 -4.75
C ARG A 222 -12.05 -11.17 -5.15
N HIS A 223 -12.43 -11.52 -6.38
CA HIS A 223 -13.78 -11.33 -6.90
C HIS A 223 -14.28 -9.87 -6.79
N LEU A 224 -13.39 -8.91 -6.99
CA LEU A 224 -13.71 -7.48 -6.97
C LEU A 224 -14.09 -6.98 -8.38
N LYS A 225 -14.93 -5.95 -8.44
CA LYS A 225 -15.39 -5.31 -9.68
C LYS A 225 -14.69 -3.96 -9.87
N LEU A 226 -13.67 -3.93 -10.72
CA LEU A 226 -12.96 -2.69 -11.06
C LEU A 226 -13.84 -1.75 -11.90
N VAL A 227 -14.19 -0.58 -11.37
CA VAL A 227 -15.11 0.39 -12.01
C VAL A 227 -14.45 1.72 -12.38
N GLY A 228 -13.26 2.01 -11.85
CA GLY A 228 -12.50 3.20 -12.24
C GLY A 228 -11.02 3.16 -11.87
N ALA A 229 -10.29 4.14 -12.38
CA ALA A 229 -8.91 4.44 -12.01
C ALA A 229 -8.78 5.93 -11.64
N ILE A 230 -8.03 6.23 -10.59
CA ILE A 230 -7.72 7.59 -10.14
C ILE A 230 -6.24 7.85 -10.37
N VAL A 231 -5.92 9.05 -10.81
CA VAL A 231 -4.55 9.53 -10.93
C VAL A 231 -4.32 10.66 -9.94
N THR A 232 -3.37 10.51 -9.03
CA THR A 232 -2.96 11.59 -8.12
C THR A 232 -2.20 12.67 -8.88
N HIS A 233 -1.29 12.28 -9.79
CA HIS A 233 -0.54 13.20 -10.63
C HIS A 233 0.11 12.49 -11.85
N HIS A 234 0.64 13.27 -12.80
CA HIS A 234 1.04 12.77 -14.12
C HIS A 234 2.36 11.98 -14.22
N HIS A 235 3.12 11.77 -13.14
CA HIS A 235 4.44 11.13 -13.26
C HIS A 235 4.33 9.66 -13.70
N PHE A 236 5.34 9.22 -14.44
CA PHE A 236 5.36 7.92 -15.11
C PHE A 236 5.25 6.73 -14.14
N ASP A 237 5.73 6.89 -12.91
CA ASP A 237 5.65 5.90 -11.85
C ASP A 237 4.30 5.91 -11.11
N HIS A 238 3.34 6.73 -11.54
CA HIS A 238 1.95 6.74 -11.08
C HIS A 238 0.95 6.42 -12.21
N VAL A 239 1.27 6.80 -13.46
CA VAL A 239 0.38 6.60 -14.61
C VAL A 239 0.92 5.64 -15.67
N GLY A 240 2.17 5.20 -15.57
CA GLY A 240 2.88 4.49 -16.63
C GLY A 240 3.27 5.39 -17.81
N GLY A 241 3.66 4.78 -18.92
CA GLY A 241 4.06 5.47 -20.14
C GLY A 241 5.56 5.54 -20.33
N LYS A 242 6.00 6.47 -21.20
CA LYS A 242 7.43 6.67 -21.48
C LYS A 242 8.13 7.25 -20.24
N PRO A 243 9.24 6.64 -19.76
CA PRO A 243 9.99 7.17 -18.63
C PRO A 243 10.65 8.52 -18.99
N PRO A 244 11.05 9.33 -17.99
CA PRO A 244 11.73 10.61 -18.23
C PRO A 244 13.14 10.41 -18.81
N PRO A 245 13.77 11.47 -19.36
CA PRO A 245 15.17 11.43 -19.76
C PRO A 245 16.11 10.97 -18.65
N PRO A 246 17.20 10.24 -18.97
CA PRO A 246 17.60 9.84 -20.33
C PRO A 246 16.88 8.59 -20.86
N PHE A 247 16.06 7.93 -20.04
CA PHE A 247 15.44 6.65 -20.39
C PHE A 247 14.35 6.76 -21.46
N ASN A 248 13.84 7.98 -21.73
CA ASN A 248 12.87 8.24 -22.79
C ASN A 248 13.38 7.90 -24.21
N GLN A 249 14.69 7.75 -24.39
CA GLN A 249 15.33 7.33 -25.64
C GLN A 249 15.30 5.82 -25.85
N LEU A 250 15.09 5.05 -24.78
CA LEU A 250 14.99 3.60 -24.86
C LEU A 250 13.57 3.21 -25.32
N PRO A 251 13.40 2.09 -26.06
CA PRO A 251 12.10 1.56 -26.44
C PRO A 251 11.40 0.87 -25.25
N ILE A 252 11.36 1.56 -24.10
CA ILE A 252 10.79 1.08 -22.85
C ILE A 252 9.54 1.89 -22.55
N LYS A 253 8.47 1.19 -22.19
CA LYS A 253 7.23 1.78 -21.70
C LYS A 253 6.87 1.11 -20.38
N VAL A 254 6.66 1.91 -19.34
CA VAL A 254 6.18 1.42 -18.04
C VAL A 254 4.69 1.14 -18.18
N SER A 255 4.25 -0.04 -17.74
CA SER A 255 2.83 -0.37 -17.78
C SER A 255 2.05 0.53 -16.80
N GLY A 256 0.82 0.91 -17.15
CA GLY A 256 0.01 1.72 -16.25
C GLY A 256 -1.38 2.05 -16.77
N LEU A 257 -1.82 3.30 -16.58
CA LEU A 257 -3.17 3.75 -16.86
C LEU A 257 -3.63 3.41 -18.29
N CYS A 258 -2.77 3.63 -19.28
CA CYS A 258 -3.09 3.32 -20.69
C CYS A 258 -3.35 1.83 -20.91
N ASP A 259 -2.52 0.96 -20.32
CA ASP A 259 -2.75 -0.48 -20.42
C ASP A 259 -4.04 -0.91 -19.74
N LEU A 260 -4.32 -0.35 -18.57
CA LEU A 260 -5.54 -0.64 -17.82
C LEU A 260 -6.79 -0.22 -18.62
N LEU A 261 -6.81 0.99 -19.19
CA LEU A 261 -7.94 1.47 -19.96
C LEU A 261 -8.17 0.65 -21.26
N LYS A 262 -7.10 0.16 -21.89
CA LYS A 262 -7.21 -0.77 -23.03
C LYS A 262 -7.84 -2.11 -22.64
N ARG A 263 -7.58 -2.58 -21.42
CA ARG A 263 -8.04 -3.91 -20.94
C ARG A 263 -9.47 -3.88 -20.44
N PHE A 264 -9.96 -2.71 -20.03
CA PHE A 264 -11.34 -2.51 -19.58
C PHE A 264 -12.01 -1.38 -20.39
N PRO A 265 -12.65 -1.67 -21.53
CA PRO A 265 -13.19 -0.64 -22.44
C PRO A 265 -14.22 0.32 -21.84
N LYS A 266 -14.88 -0.05 -20.73
CA LYS A 266 -15.87 0.78 -20.02
C LYS A 266 -15.29 1.53 -18.82
N LEU A 267 -14.02 1.30 -18.49
CA LEU A 267 -13.38 1.89 -17.31
C LEU A 267 -13.15 3.39 -17.51
N LYS A 268 -13.44 4.17 -16.47
CA LYS A 268 -13.22 5.61 -16.40
C LYS A 268 -11.93 5.93 -15.64
N ALA A 269 -11.19 6.93 -16.09
CA ALA A 269 -10.02 7.49 -15.44
C ALA A 269 -10.33 8.88 -14.89
N TYR A 270 -10.08 9.13 -13.61
CA TYR A 270 -10.35 10.39 -12.94
C TYR A 270 -9.04 11.16 -12.76
N ILE A 271 -8.91 12.30 -13.44
CA ILE A 271 -7.65 13.01 -13.61
C ILE A 271 -7.87 14.51 -13.45
N HIS A 272 -6.99 15.18 -12.72
CA HIS A 272 -7.05 16.63 -12.62
C HIS A 272 -6.78 17.28 -13.98
N PRO A 273 -7.56 18.29 -14.42
CA PRO A 273 -7.44 18.87 -15.76
C PRO A 273 -6.02 19.32 -16.15
N LEU A 274 -5.27 19.87 -15.20
CA LEU A 274 -3.92 20.39 -15.45
C LEU A 274 -2.88 19.30 -15.75
N ASP A 275 -3.13 18.06 -15.33
CA ASP A 275 -2.19 16.95 -15.54
C ASP A 275 -2.51 16.14 -16.82
N ILE A 276 -3.70 16.31 -17.39
CA ILE A 276 -4.14 15.61 -18.62
C ILE A 276 -3.14 15.80 -19.79
N PRO A 277 -2.68 17.02 -20.14
CA PRO A 277 -1.76 17.20 -21.27
C PRO A 277 -0.44 16.44 -21.09
N TYR A 278 0.08 16.38 -19.86
CA TYR A 278 1.32 15.68 -19.54
C TYR A 278 1.16 14.16 -19.66
N ILE A 279 0.00 13.62 -19.24
CA ILE A 279 -0.33 12.20 -19.38
C ILE A 279 -0.48 11.82 -20.84
N LEU A 280 -1.16 12.64 -21.66
CA LEU A 280 -1.29 12.38 -23.10
C LEU A 280 0.08 12.41 -23.80
N LYS A 281 0.98 13.30 -23.37
CA LYS A 281 2.36 13.34 -23.91
C LYS A 281 3.15 12.07 -23.60
N SER A 282 3.03 11.50 -22.41
CA SER A 282 3.72 10.25 -22.03
C SER A 282 3.00 8.99 -22.53
N ASN A 283 1.72 9.10 -22.85
CA ASN A 283 0.83 8.04 -23.31
C ASN A 283 -0.02 8.52 -24.51
N PRO A 284 0.58 8.75 -25.69
CA PRO A 284 -0.13 9.34 -26.84
C PRO A 284 -1.33 8.49 -27.32
N GLU A 285 -1.28 7.18 -27.10
CA GLU A 285 -2.37 6.22 -27.36
C GLU A 285 -3.67 6.51 -26.57
N LEU A 286 -3.63 7.35 -25.53
CA LEU A 286 -4.83 7.77 -24.80
C LEU A 286 -5.62 8.86 -25.52
N SER A 287 -5.04 9.50 -26.55
CA SER A 287 -5.68 10.60 -27.29
C SER A 287 -6.97 10.15 -27.97
N ASP A 288 -7.04 8.90 -28.45
CA ASP A 288 -8.24 8.33 -29.07
C ASP A 288 -9.37 8.03 -28.06
N LEU A 289 -9.03 8.01 -26.76
CA LEU A 289 -10.00 7.87 -25.67
C LEU A 289 -10.49 9.24 -25.15
N PHE A 290 -10.05 10.32 -25.79
CA PHE A 290 -10.34 11.70 -25.43
C PHE A 290 -11.57 12.22 -26.17
N THR A 291 -12.61 12.53 -25.41
CA THR A 291 -13.59 13.55 -25.80
C THR A 291 -13.88 14.31 -24.52
N PRO A 292 -13.23 15.44 -24.20
CA PRO A 292 -13.34 16.02 -22.87
C PRO A 292 -14.82 16.35 -22.60
N ILE A 293 -15.36 15.86 -21.47
CA ILE A 293 -16.68 16.30 -21.04
C ILE A 293 -16.53 17.77 -20.66
N PRO A 294 -17.28 18.70 -21.28
CA PRO A 294 -17.22 20.10 -20.91
C PRO A 294 -17.50 20.25 -19.42
N LEU A 295 -16.75 21.13 -18.73
CA LEU A 295 -16.97 21.44 -17.31
C LEU A 295 -18.44 21.78 -17.00
N SER A 296 -19.16 22.37 -17.96
CA SER A 296 -20.58 22.70 -17.88
C SER A 296 -21.53 21.48 -17.81
N LYS A 297 -21.06 20.28 -18.17
CA LYS A 297 -21.82 19.02 -18.12
C LYS A 297 -21.44 18.13 -16.93
N LEU A 298 -20.53 18.57 -16.05
CA LEU A 298 -20.18 17.83 -14.84
C LEU A 298 -21.20 18.12 -13.73
N PRO A 299 -21.63 17.11 -12.95
CA PRO A 299 -22.56 17.29 -11.83
C PRO A 299 -21.82 17.94 -10.64
N ILE A 300 -21.55 19.25 -10.73
CA ILE A 300 -20.95 20.03 -9.65
C ILE A 300 -22.08 20.54 -8.74
N LYS A 301 -22.14 20.04 -7.49
CA LYS A 301 -23.00 20.67 -6.46
C LYS A 301 -22.35 22.00 -6.04
N ASN A 302 -22.85 23.09 -6.58
CA ASN A 302 -22.43 24.47 -6.31
C ASN A 302 -22.27 24.76 -4.81
N ARG A 303 -21.04 25.09 -4.37
CA ARG A 303 -20.78 26.20 -3.44
C ARG A 303 -19.48 26.89 -3.86
N GLN A 304 -19.56 28.21 -4.01
CA GLN A 304 -18.55 29.11 -4.54
C GLN A 304 -17.14 28.83 -3.99
N SER A 305 -16.14 28.69 -4.87
CA SER A 305 -14.73 28.88 -4.53
C SER A 305 -14.06 29.77 -5.57
N HIS A 306 -13.66 30.97 -5.14
CA HIS A 306 -12.95 32.00 -5.90
C HIS A 306 -11.51 31.59 -6.31
N PHE A 307 -11.37 30.55 -7.12
CA PHE A 307 -10.11 30.24 -7.83
C PHE A 307 -10.44 29.59 -9.18
N CYS A 308 -11.07 30.34 -10.08
CA CYS A 308 -11.17 29.94 -11.48
C CYS A 308 -10.34 30.92 -12.31
N ASN A 309 -9.10 30.55 -12.63
CA ASN A 309 -8.29 31.29 -13.59
C ASN A 309 -8.88 31.05 -14.99
N THR A 310 -9.29 32.14 -15.65
CA THR A 310 -9.89 32.19 -17.00
C THR A 310 -9.06 31.48 -18.08
N ASN A 311 -7.77 31.27 -17.87
CA ASN A 311 -6.88 30.56 -18.79
C ASN A 311 -7.14 29.03 -18.88
N ILE A 312 -7.73 28.40 -17.85
CA ILE A 312 -7.97 26.94 -17.81
C ILE A 312 -9.10 26.55 -18.76
N ILE A 313 -10.14 27.38 -18.85
CA ILE A 313 -11.27 27.17 -19.76
C ILE A 313 -10.78 27.30 -21.22
N SER A 314 -9.92 28.28 -21.51
CA SER A 314 -9.32 28.47 -22.83
C SER A 314 -8.46 27.29 -23.28
N LEU A 315 -7.66 26.70 -22.38
CA LEU A 315 -6.82 25.53 -22.72
C LEU A 315 -7.65 24.28 -23.04
N ILE A 316 -8.73 24.06 -22.29
CA ILE A 316 -9.66 22.93 -22.51
C ILE A 316 -10.44 23.14 -23.81
N ILE A 317 -10.91 24.35 -24.08
CA ILE A 317 -11.64 24.70 -25.32
C ILE A 317 -10.74 24.56 -26.55
N ASN A 318 -9.51 25.08 -26.52
CA ASN A 318 -8.59 25.01 -27.67
C ASN A 318 -8.16 23.57 -28.01
N PHE A 319 -7.99 22.69 -27.01
CA PHE A 319 -7.69 21.28 -27.28
C PHE A 319 -8.89 20.55 -27.91
N THR A 320 -10.11 20.92 -27.52
CA THR A 320 -11.35 20.35 -28.06
C THR A 320 -11.60 20.79 -29.51
N LEU A 321 -11.21 22.02 -29.87
CA LEU A 321 -11.40 22.57 -31.22
C LEU A 321 -10.37 22.08 -32.24
N ASN A 322 -9.17 21.66 -31.83
CA ASN A 322 -8.13 21.17 -32.76
C ASN A 322 -8.23 19.67 -33.11
N SER A 323 -9.19 18.94 -32.53
CA SER A 323 -9.41 17.50 -32.76
C SER A 323 -10.63 17.19 -33.64
N SER A 324 -11.30 18.21 -34.17
CA SER A 324 -12.52 18.05 -34.97
C SER A 324 -12.23 17.79 -36.46
N SER A 325 -11.64 16.65 -36.77
CA SER A 325 -11.69 16.08 -38.13
C SER A 325 -11.67 14.55 -38.15
N ALA A 326 -12.32 13.89 -37.20
CA ALA A 326 -12.91 12.54 -37.35
C ALA A 326 -13.53 12.08 -36.02
N LEU A 327 -14.82 12.34 -35.77
CA LEU A 327 -15.56 11.62 -34.73
C LEU A 327 -16.92 11.21 -35.26
N SER A 328 -16.99 9.97 -35.77
CA SER A 328 -18.25 9.24 -35.84
C SER A 328 -18.71 8.89 -34.42
N ASN A 329 -19.98 9.18 -34.14
CA ASN A 329 -20.73 8.81 -32.92
C ASN A 329 -20.39 7.40 -32.40
N THR A 330 -19.92 7.29 -31.13
CA THR A 330 -20.39 6.32 -30.08
C THR A 330 -19.52 6.21 -28.82
N ASN A 331 -18.31 6.79 -28.73
CA ASN A 331 -17.48 6.62 -27.53
C ASN A 331 -17.62 7.79 -26.53
N ALA A 332 -18.39 7.57 -25.46
CA ALA A 332 -18.42 8.49 -24.32
C ALA A 332 -17.01 8.66 -23.72
N SER A 333 -16.65 9.89 -23.37
CA SER A 333 -15.37 10.21 -22.73
C SER A 333 -15.03 9.27 -21.57
N ARG A 334 -13.80 8.73 -21.60
CA ARG A 334 -13.33 7.84 -20.53
C ARG A 334 -12.38 8.51 -19.56
N ILE A 335 -11.92 9.72 -19.86
CA ILE A 335 -11.15 10.56 -18.95
C ILE A 335 -12.10 11.60 -18.37
N ILE A 336 -12.30 11.53 -17.06
CA ILE A 336 -13.20 12.39 -16.30
C ILE A 336 -12.35 13.44 -15.58
N PRO A 337 -12.48 14.73 -15.94
CA PRO A 337 -11.76 15.80 -15.27
C PRO A 337 -12.25 15.97 -13.82
N THR A 338 -11.32 15.99 -12.87
CA THR A 338 -11.61 16.12 -11.42
C THR A 338 -11.10 17.46 -10.86
N PRO A 339 -11.84 18.56 -11.05
CA PRO A 339 -11.49 19.84 -10.42
C PRO A 339 -11.60 19.75 -8.89
N HIS A 340 -11.10 20.78 -8.20
CA HIS A 340 -11.22 20.89 -6.75
C HIS A 340 -12.68 20.72 -6.28
N ASN A 341 -12.88 19.91 -5.24
CA ASN A 341 -14.18 19.51 -4.68
C ASN A 341 -15.07 18.67 -5.59
N PHE A 342 -14.56 18.12 -6.70
CA PHE A 342 -15.27 17.07 -7.42
C PHE A 342 -15.56 15.89 -6.50
N THR A 343 -16.72 15.28 -6.63
CA THR A 343 -17.16 14.15 -5.80
C THR A 343 -17.53 12.94 -6.65
N LEU A 344 -17.24 11.74 -6.14
CA LEU A 344 -17.58 10.48 -6.76
C LEU A 344 -18.07 9.50 -5.69
N SER A 345 -19.17 8.81 -5.95
CA SER A 345 -19.58 7.65 -5.17
C SER A 345 -19.00 6.38 -5.79
N LEU A 346 -18.53 5.47 -4.95
CA LEU A 346 -18.07 4.13 -5.27
C LEU A 346 -18.95 3.15 -4.50
N GLY A 347 -19.70 2.31 -5.21
CA GLY A 347 -20.73 1.50 -4.56
C GLY A 347 -21.72 2.35 -3.77
N ASN A 348 -22.11 1.85 -2.59
CA ASN A 348 -23.17 2.44 -1.78
C ASN A 348 -22.67 3.29 -0.61
N PHE A 349 -21.53 2.92 -0.01
CA PHE A 349 -21.06 3.55 1.23
C PHE A 349 -19.79 4.38 1.05
N THR A 350 -19.09 4.23 -0.07
CA THR A 350 -17.80 4.88 -0.29
C THR A 350 -17.94 6.16 -1.09
N HIS A 351 -17.55 7.29 -0.49
CA HIS A 351 -17.64 8.63 -1.07
C HIS A 351 -16.26 9.26 -1.17
N LEU A 352 -15.90 9.71 -2.37
CA LEU A 352 -14.60 10.28 -2.69
C LEU A 352 -14.77 11.77 -3.00
N LYS A 353 -13.93 12.60 -2.39
CA LYS A 353 -13.83 14.04 -2.68
C LYS A 353 -12.42 14.38 -3.13
N PHE A 354 -12.30 15.00 -4.29
CA PHE A 354 -11.02 15.32 -4.92
C PHE A 354 -10.58 16.74 -4.52
N LEU A 355 -9.38 16.83 -3.97
CA LEU A 355 -8.78 18.07 -3.50
C LEU A 355 -7.59 18.41 -4.39
N HIS A 356 -7.70 19.44 -5.23
CA HIS A 356 -6.54 19.98 -5.95
C HIS A 356 -5.45 20.38 -4.95
N THR A 357 -4.26 19.79 -5.06
CA THR A 357 -3.13 19.92 -4.14
C THR A 357 -1.83 20.19 -4.90
N PRO A 358 -1.74 21.32 -5.63
CA PRO A 358 -0.59 21.61 -6.47
C PRO A 358 0.67 21.85 -5.64
N GLY A 359 1.80 21.57 -6.27
CA GLY A 359 3.11 21.79 -5.69
C GLY A 359 4.14 20.83 -6.26
N HIS A 360 3.83 19.53 -6.26
CA HIS A 360 4.70 18.53 -6.88
C HIS A 360 4.56 18.52 -8.40
N THR A 361 3.32 18.51 -8.89
CA THR A 361 2.91 18.86 -10.26
C THR A 361 1.84 19.96 -10.20
N GLU A 362 1.51 20.57 -11.34
CA GLU A 362 0.47 21.59 -11.42
C GLU A 362 -0.93 21.03 -11.13
N GLY A 363 -1.20 19.80 -11.57
CA GLY A 363 -2.46 19.09 -11.37
C GLY A 363 -2.45 18.05 -10.27
N SER A 364 -1.43 18.01 -9.41
CA SER A 364 -1.41 17.13 -8.24
C SER A 364 -2.72 17.26 -7.47
N GLN A 365 -3.35 16.13 -7.15
CA GLN A 365 -4.59 16.07 -6.39
C GLN A 365 -4.53 14.99 -5.31
N SER A 366 -5.20 15.27 -4.19
CA SER A 366 -5.43 14.32 -3.11
C SER A 366 -6.89 13.88 -3.08
N ILE A 367 -7.15 12.66 -2.64
CA ILE A 367 -8.48 12.05 -2.65
C ILE A 367 -8.89 11.74 -1.22
N LEU A 368 -9.91 12.44 -0.74
CA LEU A 368 -10.47 12.26 0.59
C LEU A 368 -11.66 11.28 0.50
N VAL A 369 -11.51 10.11 1.10
CA VAL A 369 -12.49 9.03 1.13
C VAL A 369 -13.19 8.99 2.48
N ASN A 370 -14.52 9.01 2.45
CA ASN A 370 -15.40 9.03 3.63
C ASN A 370 -14.97 10.06 4.68
N GLU A 371 -14.45 11.21 4.22
CA GLU A 371 -13.97 12.32 5.06
C GLU A 371 -12.83 11.99 6.04
N THR A 372 -12.31 10.76 6.03
CA THR A 372 -11.39 10.26 7.06
C THR A 372 -10.09 9.66 6.50
N ARG A 373 -10.05 9.26 5.22
CA ARG A 373 -8.88 8.67 4.57
C ARG A 373 -8.42 9.52 3.40
N LEU A 374 -7.17 9.98 3.40
CA LEU A 374 -6.65 10.91 2.41
C LEU A 374 -5.51 10.29 1.62
N PHE A 375 -5.71 10.03 0.33
CA PHE A 375 -4.67 9.60 -0.58
C PHE A 375 -4.00 10.83 -1.18
N THR A 376 -2.69 10.99 -1.00
CA THR A 376 -2.01 12.27 -1.26
C THR A 376 -1.05 12.25 -2.44
N GLY A 377 -0.81 11.08 -3.02
CA GLY A 377 0.29 10.87 -3.96
C GLY A 377 1.57 11.47 -3.40
N ASP A 378 2.21 12.32 -4.19
CA ASP A 378 3.50 12.93 -3.85
C ASP A 378 3.37 14.31 -3.21
N THR A 379 2.14 14.76 -2.92
CA THR A 379 1.92 16.05 -2.24
C THR A 379 2.41 16.00 -0.79
N LEU A 380 2.02 14.95 -0.07
CA LEU A 380 2.34 14.74 1.33
C LEU A 380 2.67 13.27 1.54
N MET A 381 3.83 13.01 2.12
CA MET A 381 4.28 11.69 2.51
C MET A 381 4.70 11.67 3.98
N CYS A 382 4.93 10.49 4.54
CA CYS A 382 5.30 10.32 5.94
C CYS A 382 6.61 11.06 6.25
N GLY A 383 6.49 12.23 6.91
CA GLY A 383 7.60 13.11 7.24
C GLY A 383 8.30 13.80 6.07
N CYS A 384 7.80 13.69 4.83
CA CYS A 384 8.41 14.29 3.63
C CYS A 384 7.38 14.73 2.57
N ILE A 385 7.86 15.28 1.46
CA ILE A 385 7.07 15.73 0.30
C ILE A 385 7.75 15.26 -0.98
N GLY A 386 7.01 15.23 -2.09
CA GLY A 386 7.56 14.99 -3.41
C GLY A 386 8.55 16.07 -3.82
N ARG A 387 9.47 15.70 -4.71
CA ARG A 387 10.46 16.62 -5.29
C ARG A 387 9.76 17.76 -6.05
N LEU A 388 10.44 18.90 -6.20
CA LEU A 388 9.85 20.13 -6.77
C LEU A 388 10.65 20.70 -7.95
N ASP A 389 11.67 19.97 -8.40
CA ASP A 389 12.65 20.40 -9.39
C ASP A 389 12.35 19.88 -10.80
N LEU A 390 11.28 19.10 -10.97
CA LEU A 390 10.76 18.69 -12.28
C LEU A 390 9.71 19.69 -12.80
N PRO A 391 9.43 19.71 -14.13
CA PRO A 391 8.40 20.57 -14.70
C PRO A 391 7.06 20.46 -13.97
N GLY A 392 6.45 21.60 -13.63
CA GLY A 392 5.23 21.70 -12.82
C GLY A 392 5.45 21.77 -11.31
N GLY A 393 6.68 21.52 -10.83
CA GLY A 393 7.07 21.70 -9.43
C GLY A 393 7.06 23.16 -8.99
N ASN A 394 6.46 23.46 -7.84
CA ASN A 394 6.34 24.81 -7.30
C ASN A 394 6.31 24.85 -5.76
N LEU A 395 7.38 25.35 -5.15
CA LEU A 395 7.52 25.44 -3.70
C LEU A 395 6.47 26.36 -3.04
N LYS A 396 6.08 27.47 -3.67
CA LYS A 396 5.09 28.40 -3.12
C LYS A 396 3.71 27.74 -3.07
N GLN A 397 3.32 27.04 -4.14
CA GLN A 397 2.09 26.26 -4.18
C GLN A 397 2.11 25.10 -3.19
N MET A 398 3.21 24.34 -3.11
CA MET A 398 3.37 23.26 -2.14
C MET A 398 3.18 23.75 -0.70
N LYS A 399 3.86 24.84 -0.31
CA LYS A 399 3.70 25.45 1.02
C LYS A 399 2.25 25.90 1.29
N LYS A 400 1.58 26.49 0.29
CA LYS A 400 0.17 26.90 0.41
C LYS A 400 -0.74 25.67 0.59
N THR A 401 -0.57 24.64 -0.23
CA THR A 401 -1.29 23.37 -0.14
C THR A 401 -1.14 22.72 1.24
N LEU A 402 0.09 22.62 1.74
CA LEU A 402 0.36 22.00 3.04
C LEU A 402 -0.17 22.82 4.21
N ARG A 403 -0.10 24.15 4.18
CA ARG A 403 -0.57 25.00 5.28
C ARG A 403 -2.08 25.21 5.30
N LYS A 404 -2.66 25.52 4.13
CA LYS A 404 -4.02 26.08 3.97
C LYS A 404 -5.01 25.13 3.32
N ARG A 405 -4.61 23.89 3.05
CA ARG A 405 -5.51 22.87 2.54
C ARG A 405 -5.38 21.60 3.37
N LEU A 406 -4.23 20.92 3.30
CA LEU A 406 -4.02 19.70 4.08
C LEU A 406 -3.87 20.01 5.58
N GLY A 407 -3.17 21.10 5.92
CA GLY A 407 -2.95 21.52 7.30
C GLY A 407 -4.15 22.16 8.01
N GLU A 408 -5.31 22.22 7.35
CA GLU A 408 -6.61 22.64 7.93
C GLU A 408 -7.58 21.46 8.11
N LEU A 409 -7.23 20.28 7.59
CA LEU A 409 -8.00 19.04 7.79
C LEU A 409 -7.93 18.57 9.25
N ASP A 410 -8.90 17.75 9.67
CA ASP A 410 -8.94 17.13 11.00
C ASP A 410 -7.70 16.26 11.26
N ASP A 411 -7.19 16.30 12.50
CA ASP A 411 -5.96 15.61 12.90
C ASP A 411 -6.06 14.08 12.82
N LYS A 412 -7.28 13.53 12.90
CA LYS A 412 -7.56 12.09 12.84
C LYS A 412 -7.56 11.55 11.42
N ILE A 413 -7.56 12.41 10.39
CA ILE A 413 -7.52 11.96 8.99
C ILE A 413 -6.23 11.19 8.76
N VAL A 414 -6.39 9.94 8.33
CA VAL A 414 -5.30 9.02 7.98
C VAL A 414 -4.85 9.35 6.56
N VAL A 415 -3.54 9.47 6.37
CA VAL A 415 -2.92 9.83 5.10
C VAL A 415 -2.25 8.59 4.50
N TYR A 416 -2.55 8.32 3.22
CA TYR A 416 -1.98 7.26 2.39
C TYR A 416 -1.11 7.90 1.28
N PRO A 417 0.23 7.81 1.39
CA PRO A 417 1.15 8.49 0.49
C PRO A 417 1.35 7.77 -0.85
N GLY A 418 1.95 8.43 -1.84
CA GLY A 418 2.35 7.80 -3.11
C GLY A 418 3.52 6.82 -2.98
N HIS A 419 4.37 7.00 -1.97
CA HIS A 419 5.56 6.18 -1.73
C HIS A 419 5.81 5.87 -0.25
N ASP A 420 6.42 4.71 0.02
CA ASP A 420 6.87 4.27 1.35
C ASP A 420 8.32 4.73 1.65
N TYR A 421 8.56 6.04 1.58
CA TYR A 421 9.87 6.59 1.98
C TYR A 421 10.01 6.77 3.48
N GLY A 422 8.90 6.90 4.21
CA GLY A 422 8.87 7.09 5.67
C GLY A 422 7.78 6.30 6.38
N GLY A 423 7.08 5.39 5.69
CA GLY A 423 5.93 4.64 6.18
C GLY A 423 4.81 4.53 5.15
N ASP A 424 3.97 3.49 5.27
CA ASP A 424 2.81 3.22 4.42
C ASP A 424 1.56 4.04 4.78
N TRP A 425 1.58 4.77 5.90
CA TRP A 425 0.55 5.72 6.32
C TRP A 425 1.07 6.69 7.40
N THR A 426 0.39 7.82 7.56
CA THR A 426 0.55 8.79 8.67
C THR A 426 -0.82 9.40 9.02
N THR A 427 -0.89 10.42 9.86
CA THR A 427 -2.11 11.24 10.03
C THR A 427 -1.79 12.72 9.87
N ILE A 428 -2.82 13.51 9.55
CA ILE A 428 -2.69 14.97 9.50
C ILE A 428 -2.16 15.52 10.84
N GLY A 429 -2.61 14.98 11.98
CA GLY A 429 -2.13 15.36 13.31
C GLY A 429 -0.64 15.05 13.53
N ILE A 430 -0.18 13.86 13.10
CA ILE A 430 1.24 13.49 13.15
C ILE A 430 2.07 14.45 12.30
N GLU A 431 1.63 14.75 11.08
CA GLU A 431 2.35 15.64 10.15
C GLU A 431 2.36 17.10 10.61
N LYS A 432 1.31 17.56 11.31
CA LYS A 432 1.26 18.87 11.98
C LYS A 432 2.21 18.94 13.18
N LYS A 433 2.29 17.89 13.99
CA LYS A 433 3.09 17.88 15.22
C LYS A 433 4.58 17.67 14.94
N LYS A 434 4.90 16.64 14.15
CA LYS A 434 6.28 16.14 13.95
C LYS A 434 6.74 16.23 12.49
N GLY A 435 5.80 16.22 11.54
CA GLY A 435 6.11 16.14 10.11
C GLY A 435 6.23 17.48 9.38
N VAL A 436 6.04 17.43 8.05
CA VAL A 436 6.34 18.56 7.15
C VAL A 436 5.37 19.73 7.28
N ILE A 437 4.09 19.46 7.57
CA ILE A 437 3.08 20.51 7.77
C ILE A 437 3.49 21.40 8.95
N GLY A 438 3.90 20.79 10.07
CA GLY A 438 4.39 21.49 11.25
C GLY A 438 5.66 22.30 10.99
N LYS A 439 6.66 21.69 10.34
CA LYS A 439 7.93 22.35 9.98
C LYS A 439 7.70 23.59 9.12
N ILE A 440 6.77 23.51 8.17
CA ILE A 440 6.43 24.62 7.30
C ILE A 440 5.71 25.72 8.09
N LYS A 441 4.77 25.41 9.00
CA LYS A 441 4.11 26.43 9.83
C LYS A 441 5.08 27.17 10.78
N ARG A 442 6.12 26.51 11.29
CA ARG A 442 7.12 27.13 12.19
C ARG A 442 8.13 28.06 11.51
N LYS A 443 8.28 27.96 10.17
CA LYS A 443 9.24 28.76 9.37
C LYS A 443 8.58 29.94 8.62
N SER A 444 7.29 30.17 8.86
CA SER A 444 6.57 31.40 8.49
C SER A 444 6.31 32.18 9.76
#